data_AF-A0A085MAS1-F1
#
_entry.id   AF-A0A085MAS1-F1
#
_cell.length_a   1.000
_cell.length_b   1.000
_cell.length_c   1.000
_cell.angle_alpha   90.00
_cell.angle_beta   90.00
_cell.angle_gamma   90.00
#
_symmetry.space_group_name_H-M   'P 1'
#
loop_
_entity.id
_entity.type
_entity.pdbx_description
1 polymer ?
#
loop_
_entity_poly.entity_id
_entity_poly.type
_entity_poly.pdbx_seq_one_letter_code
_entity_poly.pdbx_strand_id
1 'polypeptide(L)'
;MSLDSKEVSINGYASVEPLRPLRERIHDLIKAGDVFFSLEFFPPHTDVGLRNLYRKMERFAEAGPLFVDITWSVRRDSASDQPNSSISVARSFRNMFLLDVVVHLTCVNCTTSQMEAYANKIRNMGVRNVVALRGDTTTKPSLSSMKYANAVQLVQLLRFKHGDYFTIAVAGYPLGHSEAVSFDEDLKFLKRKVDEGADVIITQFFFSSKSYFYFVRRCRDMGITVPIIPGIMPLHDFEGYKKTCSMCGMVMPTWMCQMFEPIQEDAEAVKNLGIHLAVKMSQELLGHTFYRAPSLHFYTLNQEEPTKTILKRIGMWQTIGRSILPWKVNPTQAIRRSERVRPIYWKNRPKAYIFRTKHWILYPNVNWTYRSDIQLSDLEGYQLFDPLRAISRKRLLEMWGASLQSMDDINAVFFSVVSGRPNANGIVVEYFPWSESKLKCSVLPPVDDLLWCASNGILLINWQAAVNKVPSGTVEIDDASFGWGELGGHAYLEFFASPTFVHSLLSIIAKYPMVSYHVINRDASFEKTNAPSLVEANVVTWGIFPDNQCIQPYVTHPMAFRQWKDEAFNQWKMWEDLYKPHSSEHSLFSEIYDQYKLVSLVDNDYTNPTSLFKLLKDAIAEPVKLSV
;
A
#
# COMPACT_ATOMS: atom_id res chain seq x y z
N MET A 1 29.70 -2.01 1.81
CA MET A 1 29.84 -3.14 0.88
C MET A 1 28.46 -3.44 0.29
N SER A 2 28.37 -3.39 -1.04
CA SER A 2 27.13 -3.53 -1.83
C SER A 2 26.61 -4.97 -1.77
N LEU A 3 25.47 -5.21 -1.12
CA LEU A 3 24.77 -6.52 -1.09
C LEU A 3 23.89 -6.76 -2.32
N ASP A 4 23.75 -5.77 -3.22
CA ASP A 4 22.70 -5.78 -4.27
C ASP A 4 23.18 -6.24 -5.66
N SER A 5 24.41 -6.75 -5.79
CA SER A 5 24.98 -7.15 -7.10
C SER A 5 25.77 -8.46 -7.09
N LYS A 6 25.69 -9.24 -6.02
CA LYS A 6 26.16 -10.63 -6.04
C LYS A 6 24.93 -11.51 -6.00
N GLU A 7 24.85 -12.49 -6.89
CA GLU A 7 24.04 -13.67 -6.68
C GLU A 7 24.37 -14.20 -5.30
N VAL A 8 23.50 -13.91 -4.34
CA VAL A 8 23.54 -14.56 -3.05
C VAL A 8 22.88 -15.91 -3.29
N SER A 9 23.65 -16.86 -3.84
CA SER A 9 23.25 -18.27 -3.86
C SER A 9 23.39 -18.80 -2.43
N ILE A 10 22.42 -18.47 -1.58
CA ILE A 10 22.24 -19.18 -0.32
C ILE A 10 21.56 -20.49 -0.71
N ASN A 11 22.29 -21.59 -0.51
CA ASN A 11 21.87 -22.97 -0.75
C ASN A 11 20.38 -23.18 -0.41
N GLY A 12 19.56 -23.50 -1.43
CA GLY A 12 18.19 -24.00 -1.26
C GLY A 12 17.03 -23.05 -1.55
N TYR A 13 17.26 -21.81 -2.01
CA TYR A 13 16.17 -20.87 -2.31
C TYR A 13 15.99 -20.64 -3.82
N ALA A 14 14.72 -20.68 -4.28
CA ALA A 14 14.35 -20.34 -5.65
C ALA A 14 14.96 -19.00 -6.09
N SER A 15 15.51 -18.96 -7.31
CA SER A 15 16.10 -17.76 -7.91
C SER A 15 15.11 -16.59 -7.82
N VAL A 16 15.42 -15.58 -7.01
CA VAL A 16 14.66 -14.33 -7.03
C VAL A 16 14.84 -13.75 -8.43
N GLU A 17 13.76 -13.73 -9.23
CA GLU A 17 13.81 -13.10 -10.55
C GLU A 17 14.45 -11.71 -10.42
N PRO A 18 15.49 -11.40 -11.21
CA PRO A 18 16.19 -10.14 -11.09
C PRO A 18 15.22 -8.99 -11.22
N LEU A 19 15.40 -7.97 -10.38
CA LEU A 19 14.55 -6.79 -10.41
C LEU A 19 14.71 -6.09 -11.76
N ARG A 20 13.66 -6.13 -12.58
CA ARG A 20 13.62 -5.42 -13.86
C ARG A 20 13.53 -3.90 -13.66
N PRO A 21 14.53 -3.12 -14.12
CA PRO A 21 14.49 -1.66 -14.12
C PRO A 21 13.19 -1.11 -14.74
N LEU A 22 12.76 0.08 -14.29
CA LEU A 22 11.55 0.70 -14.82
C LEU A 22 11.64 0.96 -16.33
N ARG A 23 12.82 1.35 -16.84
CA ARG A 23 13.04 1.51 -18.29
C ARG A 23 12.69 0.26 -19.10
N GLU A 24 13.08 -0.92 -18.64
CA GLU A 24 12.81 -2.19 -19.33
C GLU A 24 11.32 -2.52 -19.28
N ARG A 25 10.68 -2.36 -18.11
CA ARG A 25 9.23 -2.56 -17.98
C ARG A 25 8.42 -1.63 -18.88
N ILE A 26 8.84 -0.36 -19.01
CA ILE A 26 8.23 0.60 -19.95
C ILE A 26 8.40 0.09 -21.39
N HIS A 27 9.60 -0.34 -21.78
CA HIS A 27 9.83 -0.87 -23.13
C HIS A 27 8.99 -2.12 -23.42
N ASP A 28 8.89 -3.05 -22.47
CA ASP A 28 8.09 -4.27 -22.60
C ASP A 28 6.61 -3.96 -22.82
N LEU A 29 6.03 -3.06 -22.02
CA LEU A 29 4.64 -2.63 -22.16
C LEU A 29 4.39 -1.95 -23.50
N ILE A 30 5.28 -1.04 -23.91
CA ILE A 30 5.18 -0.36 -25.21
C ILE A 30 5.24 -1.38 -26.35
N LYS A 31 6.13 -2.36 -26.27
CA LYS A 31 6.28 -3.41 -27.28
C LYS A 31 5.04 -4.33 -27.34
N ALA A 32 4.42 -4.61 -26.21
CA ALA A 32 3.16 -5.36 -26.12
C ALA A 32 1.95 -4.58 -26.64
N GLY A 33 2.06 -3.24 -26.76
CA GLY A 33 0.96 -2.35 -27.11
C GLY A 33 0.05 -2.00 -25.92
N ASP A 34 0.47 -2.37 -24.71
CA ASP A 34 -0.21 -2.11 -23.46
C ASP A 34 -0.02 -0.67 -23.02
N VAL A 35 -1.09 -0.07 -22.50
CA VAL A 35 -1.07 1.28 -21.96
C VAL A 35 -0.99 1.23 -20.45
N PHE A 36 -0.22 2.14 -19.88
CA PHE A 36 -0.05 2.28 -18.43
C PHE A 36 -0.19 3.74 -18.02
N PHE A 37 -0.27 4.02 -16.71
CA PHE A 37 -0.29 5.38 -16.20
C PHE A 37 0.64 5.54 -15.00
N SER A 38 1.00 6.79 -14.71
CA SER A 38 1.75 7.18 -13.51
C SER A 38 1.17 8.43 -12.86
N LEU A 39 1.53 8.67 -11.61
CA LEU A 39 0.93 9.71 -10.77
C LEU A 39 2.00 10.52 -10.05
N GLU A 40 1.96 11.84 -10.14
CA GLU A 40 2.85 12.73 -9.39
C GLU A 40 2.18 13.29 -8.13
N PHE A 41 2.94 13.31 -7.03
CA PHE A 41 2.55 13.85 -5.73
C PHE A 41 3.62 14.78 -5.17
N PHE A 42 3.21 15.64 -4.24
CA PHE A 42 4.14 16.49 -3.49
C PHE A 42 4.06 16.26 -1.99
N PRO A 43 5.19 16.34 -1.25
CA PRO A 43 5.16 16.22 0.19
C PRO A 43 4.31 17.33 0.83
N PRO A 44 3.27 17.00 1.62
CA PRO A 44 2.40 17.98 2.26
C PRO A 44 3.12 18.78 3.32
N HIS A 45 2.69 20.01 3.60
CA HIS A 45 3.34 20.87 4.59
C HIS A 45 3.00 20.51 6.04
N THR A 46 1.89 19.80 6.27
CA THR A 46 1.35 19.51 7.60
C THR A 46 1.13 18.01 7.80
N ASP A 47 1.17 17.55 9.05
CA ASP A 47 0.89 16.14 9.40
C ASP A 47 -0.52 15.70 9.01
N VAL A 48 -1.49 16.62 9.11
CA VAL A 48 -2.86 16.37 8.63
C VAL A 48 -2.86 16.15 7.12
N GLY A 49 -2.13 16.98 6.37
CA GLY A 49 -1.96 16.81 4.93
C GLY A 49 -1.28 15.49 4.58
N LEU A 50 -0.26 15.08 5.35
CA LEU A 50 0.46 13.82 5.17
C LEU A 50 -0.44 12.61 5.39
N ARG A 51 -1.21 12.58 6.48
CA ARG A 51 -2.22 11.54 6.74
C ARG A 51 -3.28 11.47 5.64
N ASN A 52 -3.73 12.63 5.14
CA ASN A 52 -4.68 12.69 4.04
C ASN A 52 -4.08 12.12 2.74
N LEU A 53 -2.81 12.42 2.44
CA LEU A 53 -2.11 11.85 1.29
C LEU A 53 -2.00 10.33 1.39
N TYR A 54 -1.57 9.81 2.54
CA TYR A 54 -1.44 8.36 2.77
C TYR A 54 -2.76 7.61 2.60
N ARG A 55 -3.87 8.17 3.11
CA ARG A 55 -5.20 7.60 2.86
C ARG A 55 -5.58 7.58 1.38
N LYS A 56 -5.21 8.60 0.60
CA LYS A 56 -5.45 8.62 -0.85
C LYS A 56 -4.57 7.60 -1.57
N MET A 57 -3.33 7.43 -1.10
CA MET A 57 -2.36 6.51 -1.69
C MET A 57 -2.83 5.06 -1.66
N GLU A 58 -3.58 4.64 -0.65
CA GLU A 58 -4.17 3.28 -0.59
C GLU A 58 -5.04 2.99 -1.81
N ARG A 59 -5.95 3.92 -2.14
CA ARG A 59 -6.88 3.79 -3.28
C ARG A 59 -6.15 3.90 -4.62
N PHE A 60 -5.14 4.74 -4.70
CA PHE A 60 -4.31 4.82 -5.91
C PHE A 60 -3.45 3.57 -6.11
N ALA A 61 -2.94 2.95 -5.04
CA ALA A 61 -2.23 1.67 -5.13
C ALA A 61 -3.13 0.51 -5.57
N GLU A 62 -4.46 0.63 -5.42
CA GLU A 62 -5.44 -0.29 -6.00
C GLU A 62 -5.65 -0.13 -7.50
N ALA A 63 -5.46 1.08 -8.02
CA ALA A 63 -5.57 1.35 -9.45
C ALA A 63 -4.37 0.82 -10.26
N GLY A 64 -3.28 0.44 -9.60
CA GLY A 64 -2.10 -0.17 -10.23
C GLY A 64 -1.31 0.77 -11.16
N PRO A 65 -0.92 2.00 -10.73
CA PRO A 65 0.00 2.82 -11.50
C PRO A 65 1.32 2.07 -11.72
N LEU A 66 1.95 2.24 -12.89
CA LEU A 66 3.27 1.64 -13.15
C LEU A 66 4.33 2.21 -12.21
N PHE A 67 4.24 3.51 -11.93
CA PHE A 67 5.11 4.23 -11.00
C PHE A 67 4.42 5.49 -10.45
N VAL A 68 4.95 6.01 -9.34
CA VAL A 68 4.52 7.28 -8.74
C VAL A 68 5.72 8.20 -8.50
N ASP A 69 5.52 9.50 -8.69
CA ASP A 69 6.57 10.51 -8.62
C ASP A 69 6.41 11.36 -7.37
N ILE A 70 7.52 11.61 -6.68
CA ILE A 70 7.57 12.54 -5.55
C ILE A 70 8.41 13.75 -5.94
N THR A 71 7.75 14.92 -5.95
CA THR A 71 8.41 16.19 -6.25
C THR A 71 9.49 16.55 -5.24
N TRP A 72 10.47 17.33 -5.69
CA TRP A 72 11.60 17.82 -4.92
C TRP A 72 11.65 19.33 -5.01
N SER A 73 11.69 19.99 -3.86
CA SER A 73 11.77 21.45 -3.80
C SER A 73 13.09 21.88 -3.21
N VAL A 74 13.79 22.79 -3.88
CA VAL A 74 14.99 23.48 -3.37
C VAL A 74 14.67 24.43 -2.21
N ARG A 75 13.41 24.82 -2.04
CA ARG A 75 12.96 25.70 -0.96
C ARG A 75 12.71 24.97 0.36
N ARG A 76 12.79 23.64 0.35
CA ARG A 76 12.57 22.78 1.53
C ARG A 76 13.72 21.80 1.65
N ASP A 77 13.93 21.30 2.87
CA ASP A 77 14.83 20.18 3.08
C ASP A 77 14.19 18.87 2.62
N SER A 78 14.13 18.70 1.30
CA SER A 78 13.59 17.53 0.62
C SER A 78 14.37 16.24 0.94
N ALA A 79 15.63 16.39 1.39
CA ALA A 79 16.55 15.31 1.71
C ALA A 79 16.53 14.88 3.19
N SER A 80 15.91 15.65 4.08
CA SER A 80 15.82 15.32 5.52
C SER A 80 15.07 14.02 5.80
N ASP A 81 15.14 13.55 7.05
CA ASP A 81 14.32 12.44 7.56
C ASP A 81 13.04 12.90 8.27
N GLN A 82 12.64 14.18 8.09
CA GLN A 82 11.35 14.67 8.56
C GLN A 82 10.21 13.91 7.87
N PRO A 83 9.08 13.62 8.55
CA PRO A 83 7.99 12.80 7.97
C PRO A 83 7.44 13.34 6.65
N ASN A 84 7.51 14.66 6.46
CA ASN A 84 7.00 15.37 5.30
C ASN A 84 8.10 15.76 4.27
N SER A 85 9.30 15.19 4.35
CA SER A 85 10.32 15.36 3.32
C SER A 85 10.02 14.50 2.08
N SER A 86 10.58 14.85 0.92
CA SER A 86 10.46 14.03 -0.29
C SER A 86 11.02 12.63 -0.09
N ILE A 87 12.16 12.51 0.61
CA ILE A 87 12.77 11.21 0.92
C ILE A 87 11.88 10.37 1.84
N SER A 88 11.29 10.93 2.90
CA SER A 88 10.44 10.17 3.83
C SER A 88 9.12 9.74 3.19
N VAL A 89 8.52 10.60 2.36
CA VAL A 89 7.30 10.25 1.60
C VAL A 89 7.61 9.16 0.58
N ALA A 90 8.71 9.27 -0.17
CA ALA A 90 9.16 8.24 -1.11
C ALA A 90 9.44 6.90 -0.41
N ARG A 91 10.08 6.93 0.77
CA ARG A 91 10.29 5.75 1.63
C ARG A 91 8.96 5.07 1.97
N SER A 92 7.97 5.86 2.35
CA SER A 92 6.66 5.38 2.75
C SER A 92 5.89 4.79 1.57
N PHE A 93 5.90 5.46 0.40
CA PHE A 93 5.29 4.95 -0.84
C PHE A 93 5.86 3.60 -1.25
N ARG A 94 7.18 3.45 -1.19
CA ARG A 94 7.86 2.20 -1.49
C ARG A 94 7.57 1.10 -0.47
N ASN A 95 7.73 1.39 0.82
CA ASN A 95 7.75 0.36 1.85
C ASN A 95 6.35 0.01 2.38
N MET A 96 5.46 0.99 2.49
CA MET A 96 4.11 0.81 3.06
C MET A 96 3.05 0.58 1.99
N PHE A 97 3.12 1.30 0.88
CA PHE A 97 2.13 1.21 -0.21
C PHE A 97 2.57 0.29 -1.35
N LEU A 98 3.80 -0.25 -1.26
CA LEU A 98 4.38 -1.20 -2.20
C LEU A 98 4.40 -0.69 -3.65
N LEU A 99 4.66 0.60 -3.82
CA LEU A 99 4.68 1.28 -5.12
C LEU A 99 6.10 1.39 -5.68
N ASP A 100 6.19 1.42 -7.00
CA ASP A 100 7.41 1.86 -7.68
C ASP A 100 7.53 3.38 -7.61
N VAL A 101 8.61 3.88 -7.00
CA VAL A 101 8.75 5.30 -6.71
C VAL A 101 9.84 5.91 -7.58
N VAL A 102 9.52 7.06 -8.16
CA VAL A 102 10.47 7.96 -8.81
C VAL A 102 10.64 9.20 -7.94
N VAL A 103 11.88 9.58 -7.65
CA VAL A 103 12.18 10.77 -6.85
C VAL A 103 12.68 11.86 -7.79
N HIS A 104 12.05 13.03 -7.75
CA HIS A 104 12.60 14.21 -8.43
C HIS A 104 13.92 14.58 -7.77
N LEU A 105 14.88 15.01 -8.56
CA LEU A 105 16.17 15.48 -8.05
C LEU A 105 16.60 16.70 -8.84
N THR A 106 16.70 17.84 -8.15
CA THR A 106 17.10 19.12 -8.75
C THR A 106 18.54 19.43 -8.43
N CYS A 107 19.32 19.93 -9.40
CA CYS A 107 20.75 20.19 -9.23
C CYS A 107 21.14 21.65 -8.97
N VAL A 108 20.24 22.61 -9.20
CA VAL A 108 20.56 24.03 -9.04
C VAL A 108 20.79 24.38 -7.57
N ASN A 109 21.74 25.28 -7.32
CA ASN A 109 22.17 25.68 -5.97
C ASN A 109 22.71 24.51 -5.11
N CYS A 110 23.15 23.41 -5.72
CA CYS A 110 23.76 22.28 -5.02
C CYS A 110 25.24 22.13 -5.41
N THR A 111 26.07 21.82 -4.40
CA THR A 111 27.45 21.38 -4.61
C THR A 111 27.50 19.93 -5.10
N THR A 112 28.64 19.52 -5.67
CA THR A 112 28.88 18.10 -6.04
C THR A 112 28.70 17.15 -4.86
N SER A 113 29.24 17.52 -3.69
CA SER A 113 29.12 16.69 -2.49
C SER A 113 27.65 16.50 -2.08
N GLN A 114 26.84 17.57 -2.12
CA GLN A 114 25.40 17.47 -1.85
C GLN A 114 24.67 16.59 -2.86
N MET A 115 24.92 16.77 -4.16
CA MET A 115 24.29 15.94 -5.19
C MET A 115 24.65 14.46 -5.06
N GLU A 116 25.92 14.15 -4.78
CA GLU A 116 26.37 12.78 -4.52
C GLU A 116 25.73 12.22 -3.24
N ALA A 117 25.64 13.01 -2.18
CA ALA A 117 24.98 12.60 -0.93
C ALA A 117 23.49 12.30 -1.16
N TYR A 118 22.77 13.13 -1.92
CA TYR A 118 21.37 12.91 -2.25
C TYR A 118 21.16 11.66 -3.10
N ALA A 119 21.96 11.49 -4.16
CA ALA A 119 21.90 10.28 -5.01
C ALA A 119 22.20 9.00 -4.20
N ASN A 120 23.20 9.05 -3.31
CA ASN A 120 23.50 7.95 -2.39
C ASN A 120 22.35 7.69 -1.41
N LYS A 121 21.69 8.72 -0.87
CA LYS A 121 20.54 8.55 0.03
C LYS A 121 19.35 7.89 -0.68
N ILE A 122 19.05 8.29 -1.92
CA ILE A 122 18.01 7.68 -2.75
C ILE A 122 18.35 6.20 -3.01
N ARG A 123 19.60 5.91 -3.41
CA ARG A 123 20.08 4.53 -3.64
C ARG A 123 20.03 3.66 -2.39
N ASN A 124 20.48 4.17 -1.24
CA ASN A 124 20.52 3.41 0.02
C ASN A 124 19.13 3.05 0.54
N MET A 125 18.10 3.81 0.15
CA MET A 125 16.70 3.50 0.42
C MET A 125 16.11 2.46 -0.56
N GLY A 126 16.88 2.04 -1.56
CA GLY A 126 16.47 1.07 -2.58
C GLY A 126 15.54 1.66 -3.64
N VAL A 127 15.51 2.99 -3.81
CA VAL A 127 14.84 3.65 -4.93
C VAL A 127 15.77 3.62 -6.14
N ARG A 128 15.22 3.22 -7.29
CA ARG A 128 15.97 3.02 -8.53
C ARG A 128 15.55 3.97 -9.66
N ASN A 129 14.68 4.92 -9.40
CA ASN A 129 14.17 5.81 -10.43
C ASN A 129 14.27 7.26 -9.98
N VAL A 130 14.75 8.12 -10.86
CA VAL A 130 14.89 9.56 -10.60
C VAL A 130 14.41 10.38 -11.78
N VAL A 131 13.78 11.52 -11.50
CA VAL A 131 13.58 12.57 -12.51
C VAL A 131 14.69 13.60 -12.34
N ALA A 132 15.65 13.63 -13.26
CA ALA A 132 16.75 14.58 -13.24
C ALA A 132 16.28 15.94 -13.75
N LEU A 133 16.27 16.93 -12.86
CA LEU A 133 15.77 18.27 -13.10
C LEU A 133 16.85 19.32 -12.82
N ARG A 134 16.73 20.47 -13.47
CA ARG A 134 17.54 21.65 -13.08
C ARG A 134 17.08 22.17 -11.73
N GLY A 135 15.77 22.40 -11.59
CA GLY A 135 15.18 23.18 -10.51
C GLY A 135 15.04 24.66 -10.88
N ASP A 136 14.17 25.36 -10.14
CA ASP A 136 13.90 26.78 -10.33
C ASP A 136 14.82 27.64 -9.47
N THR A 137 15.34 28.71 -10.06
CA THR A 137 16.23 29.66 -9.35
C THR A 137 15.43 30.84 -8.80
N THR A 138 15.56 31.14 -7.51
CA THR A 138 14.98 32.36 -6.90
C THR A 138 15.85 33.61 -7.13
N THR A 139 17.11 33.43 -7.51
CA THR A 139 18.10 34.49 -7.79
C THR A 139 18.89 34.12 -9.04
N LYS A 140 19.30 35.11 -9.86
CA LYS A 140 20.21 34.84 -10.99
C LYS A 140 21.48 34.16 -10.43
N PRO A 141 21.87 32.96 -10.91
CA PRO A 141 23.01 32.25 -10.36
C PRO A 141 24.27 33.10 -10.46
N SER A 142 25.02 33.22 -9.36
CA SER A 142 26.43 33.57 -9.43
C SER A 142 27.16 32.40 -10.09
N LEU A 143 27.47 32.55 -11.39
CA LEU A 143 28.04 31.50 -12.25
C LEU A 143 29.42 30.99 -11.80
N SER A 144 30.10 31.66 -10.88
CA SER A 144 31.51 31.42 -10.56
C SER A 144 31.77 30.31 -9.53
N SER A 145 30.76 29.74 -8.86
CA SER A 145 30.94 28.70 -7.83
C SER A 145 30.15 27.40 -8.04
N MET A 146 29.35 27.26 -9.11
CA MET A 146 28.46 26.11 -9.30
C MET A 146 28.89 25.18 -10.45
N LYS A 147 29.08 23.89 -10.14
CA LYS A 147 29.40 22.85 -11.14
C LYS A 147 28.16 22.33 -11.91
N TYR A 148 26.95 22.42 -11.35
CA TYR A 148 25.70 21.93 -11.96
C TYR A 148 24.73 23.07 -12.30
N ALA A 149 24.83 23.59 -13.52
CA ALA A 149 23.96 24.64 -14.06
C ALA A 149 22.71 24.10 -14.77
N ASN A 150 22.69 22.82 -15.15
CA ASN A 150 21.56 22.22 -15.88
C ASN A 150 21.40 20.71 -15.63
N ALA A 151 20.26 20.17 -16.05
CA ALA A 151 19.92 18.75 -15.86
C ALA A 151 20.84 17.78 -16.63
N VAL A 152 21.50 18.20 -17.72
CA VAL A 152 22.45 17.36 -18.48
C VAL A 152 23.58 16.90 -17.55
N GLN A 153 24.12 17.81 -16.74
CA GLN A 153 25.21 17.51 -15.82
C GLN A 153 24.77 16.59 -14.66
N LEU A 154 23.48 16.64 -14.27
CA LEU A 154 22.93 15.71 -13.29
C LEU A 154 22.82 14.30 -13.88
N VAL A 155 22.36 14.15 -15.12
CA VAL A 155 22.33 12.86 -15.82
C VAL A 155 23.75 12.28 -15.90
N GLN A 156 24.73 13.09 -16.31
CA GLN A 156 26.15 12.70 -16.34
C GLN A 156 26.66 12.22 -14.98
N LEU A 157 26.39 12.97 -13.91
CA LEU A 157 26.80 12.59 -12.56
C LEU A 157 26.21 11.25 -12.14
N LEU A 158 24.91 11.05 -12.36
CA LEU A 158 24.21 9.83 -12.00
C LEU A 158 24.76 8.62 -12.76
N ARG A 159 24.98 8.76 -14.07
CA ARG A 159 25.59 7.70 -14.89
C ARG A 159 27.03 7.42 -14.48
N PHE A 160 27.84 8.45 -14.26
CA PHE A 160 29.24 8.29 -13.86
C PHE A 160 29.40 7.60 -12.49
N LYS A 161 28.57 7.96 -11.51
CA LYS A 161 28.69 7.44 -10.12
C LYS A 161 27.91 6.15 -9.88
N HIS A 162 26.80 5.95 -10.58
CA HIS A 162 25.87 4.85 -10.31
C HIS A 162 25.63 3.91 -11.49
N GLY A 163 26.22 4.18 -12.67
CA GLY A 163 26.02 3.41 -13.88
C GLY A 163 24.53 3.26 -14.22
N ASP A 164 24.12 2.02 -14.44
CA ASP A 164 22.75 1.66 -14.84
C ASP A 164 21.80 1.39 -13.67
N TYR A 165 22.25 1.65 -12.43
CA TYR A 165 21.42 1.45 -11.24
C TYR A 165 20.13 2.25 -11.31
N PHE A 166 20.20 3.51 -11.77
CA PHE A 166 19.03 4.38 -11.90
C PHE A 166 18.39 4.25 -13.29
N THR A 167 17.06 4.15 -13.33
CA THR A 167 16.27 4.65 -14.47
C THR A 167 16.16 6.17 -14.34
N ILE A 168 16.60 6.91 -15.35
CA ILE A 168 16.66 8.38 -15.32
C ILE A 168 15.61 8.95 -16.28
N ALA A 169 14.60 9.60 -15.74
CA ALA A 169 13.67 10.41 -16.51
C ALA A 169 14.15 11.88 -16.57
N VAL A 170 13.80 12.58 -17.65
CA VAL A 170 14.05 14.03 -17.80
C VAL A 170 12.79 14.76 -18.28
N ALA A 171 12.66 16.03 -17.91
CA ALA A 171 11.55 16.86 -18.35
C ALA A 171 11.65 17.23 -19.84
N GLY A 172 10.52 17.19 -20.56
CA GLY A 172 10.36 17.77 -21.91
C GLY A 172 9.25 18.82 -21.94
N TYR A 173 9.33 19.82 -22.83
CA TYR A 173 8.39 20.94 -22.85
C TYR A 173 7.72 21.04 -24.23
N PRO A 174 6.49 20.49 -24.41
CA PRO A 174 5.82 20.48 -25.71
C PRO A 174 5.51 21.86 -26.27
N LEU A 175 5.48 22.89 -25.42
CA LEU A 175 5.31 24.30 -25.79
C LEU A 175 6.62 25.11 -25.73
N GLY A 176 7.76 24.44 -25.48
CA GLY A 176 9.05 25.06 -25.22
C GLY A 176 9.22 25.53 -23.77
N HIS A 177 10.43 25.41 -23.24
CA HIS A 177 10.78 25.98 -21.93
C HIS A 177 10.75 27.52 -21.98
N SER A 178 10.20 28.17 -20.96
CA SER A 178 10.01 29.64 -20.92
C SER A 178 11.31 30.44 -21.01
N GLU A 179 12.41 29.89 -20.47
CA GLU A 179 13.75 30.48 -20.54
C GLU A 179 14.56 30.06 -21.79
N ALA A 180 14.00 29.24 -22.68
CA ALA A 180 14.70 28.84 -23.89
C ALA A 180 14.72 29.96 -24.93
N VAL A 181 15.84 30.08 -25.65
CA VAL A 181 15.99 31.06 -26.75
C VAL A 181 15.02 30.77 -27.89
N SER A 182 14.79 29.49 -28.18
CA SER A 182 13.82 29.02 -29.16
C SER A 182 13.42 27.58 -28.85
N PHE A 183 12.32 27.13 -29.46
CA PHE A 183 11.86 25.75 -29.35
C PHE A 183 12.91 24.74 -29.88
N ASP A 184 13.59 25.05 -30.98
CA ASP A 184 14.63 24.16 -31.52
C ASP A 184 15.87 24.09 -30.62
N GLU A 185 16.26 25.19 -29.96
CA GLU A 185 17.35 25.17 -28.97
C GLU A 185 16.97 24.36 -27.72
N ASP A 186 15.73 24.46 -27.24
CA ASP A 186 15.22 23.64 -26.14
C ASP A 186 15.27 22.14 -26.50
N LEU A 187 14.89 21.78 -27.73
CA LEU A 187 14.99 20.41 -28.23
C LEU A 187 16.45 19.93 -28.35
N LYS A 188 17.41 20.77 -28.73
CA LYS A 188 18.84 20.41 -28.72
C LYS A 188 19.32 20.10 -27.31
N PHE A 189 18.89 20.89 -26.32
CA PHE A 189 19.18 20.59 -24.90
C PHE A 189 18.50 19.29 -24.44
N LEU A 190 17.27 19.02 -24.86
CA LEU A 190 16.60 17.76 -24.61
C LEU A 190 17.36 16.58 -25.20
N LYS A 191 17.80 16.67 -26.45
CA LYS A 191 18.62 15.65 -27.12
C LYS A 191 19.90 15.39 -26.34
N ARG A 192 20.59 16.43 -25.88
CA ARG A 192 21.78 16.29 -25.02
C ARG A 192 21.48 15.52 -23.73
N LYS A 193 20.38 15.82 -23.02
CA LYS A 193 19.98 15.07 -21.82
C LYS A 193 19.80 13.57 -22.11
N VAL A 194 19.22 13.25 -23.27
CA VAL A 194 19.04 11.86 -23.73
C VAL A 194 20.39 11.21 -24.08
N ASP A 195 21.26 11.93 -24.79
CA ASP A 195 22.57 11.42 -25.21
C ASP A 195 23.51 11.13 -24.04
N GLU A 196 23.40 11.88 -22.94
CA GLU A 196 24.12 11.59 -21.70
C GLU A 196 23.54 10.41 -20.91
N GLY A 197 22.44 9.81 -21.40
CA GLY A 197 21.90 8.56 -20.88
C GLY A 197 20.57 8.69 -20.13
N ALA A 198 19.72 9.67 -20.43
CA ALA A 198 18.34 9.63 -19.95
C ALA A 198 17.54 8.52 -20.65
N ASP A 199 16.71 7.78 -19.89
CA ASP A 199 15.97 6.61 -20.37
C ASP A 199 14.55 6.95 -20.83
N VAL A 200 13.94 8.00 -20.28
CA VAL A 200 12.53 8.37 -20.49
C VAL A 200 12.38 9.89 -20.45
N ILE A 201 11.45 10.43 -21.24
CA ILE A 201 11.03 11.83 -21.17
C ILE A 201 9.63 11.89 -20.56
N ILE A 202 9.44 12.71 -19.53
CA ILE A 202 8.11 13.08 -19.00
C ILE A 202 7.86 14.53 -19.42
N THR A 203 6.75 14.79 -20.13
CA THR A 203 6.47 16.14 -20.61
C THR A 203 5.80 17.00 -19.55
N GLN A 204 6.08 18.30 -19.54
CA GLN A 204 5.19 19.30 -18.94
C GLN A 204 3.76 19.13 -19.49
N PHE A 205 2.75 19.53 -18.71
CA PHE A 205 1.37 19.54 -19.17
C PHE A 205 1.16 20.53 -20.33
N PHE A 206 0.08 20.31 -21.10
CA PHE A 206 -0.26 21.09 -22.28
C PHE A 206 -1.77 21.13 -22.46
N PHE A 207 -2.25 22.01 -23.35
CA PHE A 207 -3.68 22.28 -23.53
C PHE A 207 -4.31 21.55 -24.72
N SER A 208 -3.51 20.93 -25.59
CA SER A 208 -3.97 20.22 -26.78
C SER A 208 -3.08 19.04 -27.12
N SER A 209 -3.68 17.90 -27.47
CA SER A 209 -3.00 16.70 -27.98
C SER A 209 -2.10 17.00 -29.20
N LYS A 210 -2.48 17.98 -30.03
CA LYS A 210 -1.69 18.45 -31.18
C LYS A 210 -0.29 18.92 -30.81
N SER A 211 -0.15 19.61 -29.67
CA SER A 211 1.14 20.09 -29.17
C SER A 211 2.07 18.92 -28.84
N TYR A 212 1.53 17.86 -28.23
CA TYR A 212 2.27 16.64 -27.96
C TYR A 212 2.71 15.93 -29.25
N PHE A 213 1.80 15.73 -30.21
CA PHE A 213 2.15 15.07 -31.48
C PHE A 213 3.21 15.84 -32.26
N TYR A 214 3.11 17.17 -32.30
CA TYR A 214 4.13 18.03 -32.89
C TYR A 214 5.48 17.84 -32.17
N PHE A 215 5.49 17.92 -30.85
CA PHE A 215 6.70 17.72 -30.05
C PHE A 215 7.35 16.33 -30.27
N VAL A 216 6.55 15.25 -30.28
CA VAL A 216 7.04 13.89 -30.54
C VAL A 216 7.66 13.81 -31.93
N ARG A 217 6.98 14.32 -32.98
CA ARG A 217 7.52 14.34 -34.34
C ARG A 217 8.88 15.04 -34.38
N ARG A 218 8.99 16.23 -33.80
CA ARG A 218 10.24 17.01 -33.77
C ARG A 218 11.35 16.30 -32.98
N CYS A 219 11.01 15.62 -31.88
CA CYS A 219 11.95 14.77 -31.15
C CYS A 219 12.47 13.62 -32.03
N ARG A 220 11.59 12.94 -32.78
CA ARG A 220 11.98 11.84 -33.68
C ARG A 220 12.84 12.35 -34.84
N ASP A 221 12.52 13.51 -35.43
CA ASP A 221 13.34 14.15 -36.47
C ASP A 221 14.78 14.43 -35.99
N MET A 222 14.97 14.66 -34.68
CA MET A 222 16.27 14.89 -34.05
C MET A 222 16.96 13.60 -33.54
N GLY A 223 16.38 12.43 -33.81
CA GLY A 223 16.94 11.14 -33.41
C GLY A 223 16.75 10.80 -31.93
N ILE A 224 15.84 11.47 -31.21
CA ILE A 224 15.44 11.04 -29.86
C ILE A 224 14.56 9.80 -30.01
N THR A 225 14.97 8.66 -29.45
CA THR A 225 14.25 7.37 -29.57
C THR A 225 13.62 6.88 -28.27
N VAL A 226 14.01 7.45 -27.13
CA VAL A 226 13.45 7.09 -25.83
C VAL A 226 11.93 7.33 -25.75
N PRO A 227 11.20 6.62 -24.87
CA PRO A 227 9.78 6.86 -24.62
C PRO A 227 9.50 8.31 -24.18
N ILE A 228 8.41 8.89 -24.68
CA ILE A 228 7.96 10.24 -24.33
C ILE A 228 6.56 10.13 -23.71
N ILE A 229 6.46 10.31 -22.40
CA ILE A 229 5.23 10.19 -21.62
C ILE A 229 4.58 11.58 -21.50
N PRO A 230 3.36 11.80 -22.02
CA PRO A 230 2.65 13.06 -21.85
C PRO A 230 2.22 13.30 -20.40
N GLY A 231 2.54 14.48 -19.88
CA GLY A 231 2.00 14.98 -18.61
C GLY A 231 0.61 15.59 -18.79
N ILE A 232 -0.32 15.25 -17.91
CA ILE A 232 -1.71 15.71 -17.91
C ILE A 232 -2.02 16.30 -16.53
N MET A 233 -2.45 17.55 -16.48
CA MET A 233 -2.90 18.21 -15.25
C MET A 233 -4.42 18.39 -15.29
N PRO A 234 -5.20 17.63 -14.48
CA PRO A 234 -6.64 17.82 -14.38
C PRO A 234 -7.01 19.19 -13.83
N LEU A 235 -7.75 19.98 -14.61
CA LEU A 235 -8.28 21.27 -14.18
C LEU A 235 -9.50 21.03 -13.27
N HIS A 236 -9.38 21.40 -12.00
CA HIS A 236 -10.46 21.30 -11.01
C HIS A 236 -10.66 22.60 -10.20
N ASP A 237 -9.70 23.52 -10.29
CA ASP A 237 -9.74 24.88 -9.75
C ASP A 237 -9.18 25.80 -10.83
N PHE A 238 -10.03 26.67 -11.39
CA PHE A 238 -9.66 27.52 -12.52
C PHE A 238 -8.61 28.57 -12.15
N GLU A 239 -8.72 29.19 -10.97
CA GLU A 239 -7.77 30.18 -10.49
C GLU A 239 -6.43 29.53 -10.14
N GLY A 240 -6.47 28.39 -9.44
CA GLY A 240 -5.28 27.58 -9.16
C GLY A 240 -4.57 27.15 -10.45
N TYR A 241 -5.33 26.73 -11.47
CA TYR A 241 -4.80 26.33 -12.77
C TYR A 241 -4.12 27.49 -13.50
N LYS A 242 -4.72 28.69 -13.53
CA LYS A 242 -4.12 29.91 -14.09
C LYS A 242 -2.79 30.26 -13.42
N LYS A 243 -2.75 30.21 -12.08
CA LYS A 243 -1.53 30.46 -11.29
C LYS A 243 -0.44 29.45 -11.65
N THR A 244 -0.77 28.17 -11.75
CA THR A 244 0.19 27.13 -12.15
C THR A 244 0.73 27.35 -13.57
N CYS A 245 -0.13 27.71 -14.53
CA CYS A 245 0.31 28.07 -15.88
C CYS A 245 1.31 29.23 -15.85
N SER A 246 1.00 30.30 -15.11
CA SER A 246 1.90 31.45 -14.98
C SER A 246 3.23 31.08 -14.33
N MET A 247 3.24 30.22 -13.30
CA MET A 247 4.48 29.75 -12.66
C MET A 247 5.34 28.93 -13.62
N CYS A 248 4.71 28.14 -14.50
CA CYS A 248 5.40 27.39 -15.54
C CYS A 248 5.78 28.22 -16.79
N GLY A 249 5.48 29.53 -16.80
CA GLY A 249 5.69 30.40 -17.96
C GLY A 249 4.82 30.06 -19.16
N MET A 250 3.67 29.42 -18.93
CA MET A 250 2.71 29.02 -19.96
C MET A 250 1.55 30.02 -20.03
N VAL A 251 1.12 30.33 -21.25
CA VAL A 251 -0.08 31.15 -21.50
C VAL A 251 -1.26 30.23 -21.74
N MET A 252 -2.32 30.40 -20.95
CA MET A 252 -3.56 29.64 -21.12
C MET A 252 -4.27 30.09 -22.42
N PRO A 253 -4.74 29.16 -23.27
CA PRO A 253 -5.38 29.52 -24.53
C PRO A 253 -6.69 30.28 -24.33
N THR A 254 -6.98 31.24 -25.21
CA THR A 254 -8.20 32.05 -25.17
C THR A 254 -9.48 31.22 -25.16
N TRP A 255 -9.53 30.13 -25.95
CA TRP A 255 -10.69 29.24 -25.98
C TRP A 255 -10.98 28.60 -24.61
N MET A 256 -9.93 28.34 -23.84
CA MET A 256 -10.05 27.76 -22.50
C MET A 256 -10.57 28.82 -21.53
N CYS A 257 -10.03 30.04 -21.57
CA CYS A 257 -10.56 31.16 -20.76
C CYS A 257 -12.06 31.37 -21.01
N GLN A 258 -12.46 31.47 -22.28
CA GLN A 258 -13.85 31.68 -22.68
C GLN A 258 -14.80 30.56 -22.22
N MET A 259 -14.31 29.32 -22.10
CA MET A 259 -15.10 28.19 -21.62
C MET A 259 -15.26 28.18 -20.09
N PHE A 260 -14.26 28.63 -19.34
CA PHE A 260 -14.24 28.53 -17.88
C PHE A 260 -14.70 29.79 -17.15
N GLU A 261 -14.45 30.99 -17.69
CA GLU A 261 -14.86 32.27 -17.07
C GLU A 261 -16.36 32.34 -16.74
N PRO A 262 -17.29 31.87 -17.58
CA PRO A 262 -18.72 31.91 -17.25
C PRO A 262 -19.13 31.01 -16.08
N ILE A 263 -18.34 29.98 -15.78
CA ILE A 263 -18.64 28.98 -14.74
C ILE A 263 -17.68 29.04 -13.55
N GLN A 264 -16.77 30.02 -13.50
CA GLN A 264 -15.66 30.05 -12.55
C GLN A 264 -16.08 30.05 -11.06
N GLU A 265 -17.29 30.55 -10.78
CA GLU A 265 -17.87 30.56 -9.43
C GLU A 265 -18.58 29.24 -9.05
N ASP A 266 -18.76 28.32 -10.01
CA ASP A 266 -19.31 26.98 -9.79
C ASP A 266 -18.19 25.93 -9.82
N ALA A 267 -17.68 25.60 -8.63
CA ALA A 267 -16.59 24.65 -8.46
C ALA A 267 -16.91 23.25 -9.01
N GLU A 268 -18.18 22.83 -8.98
CA GLU A 268 -18.58 21.52 -9.51
C GLU A 268 -18.60 21.54 -11.05
N ALA A 269 -19.15 22.60 -11.66
CA ALA A 269 -19.12 22.78 -13.11
C ALA A 269 -17.68 22.88 -13.64
N VAL A 270 -16.82 23.67 -13.00
CA VAL A 270 -15.39 23.80 -13.36
C VAL A 270 -14.71 22.42 -13.35
N LYS A 271 -14.88 21.66 -12.26
CA LYS A 271 -14.30 20.33 -12.11
C LYS A 271 -14.82 19.36 -13.18
N ASN A 272 -16.13 19.33 -13.41
CA ASN A 272 -16.75 18.44 -14.39
C ASN A 272 -16.29 18.75 -15.82
N LEU A 273 -16.18 20.03 -16.19
CA LEU A 273 -15.67 20.46 -17.48
C LEU A 273 -14.18 20.10 -17.64
N GLY A 274 -13.36 20.37 -16.63
CA GLY A 274 -11.94 20.03 -16.67
C GLY A 274 -11.68 18.52 -16.77
N ILE A 275 -12.45 17.69 -16.05
CA ILE A 275 -12.46 16.23 -16.21
C ILE A 275 -12.83 15.84 -17.65
N HIS A 276 -13.88 16.43 -18.21
CA HIS A 276 -14.31 16.16 -19.59
C HIS A 276 -13.20 16.45 -20.61
N LEU A 277 -12.56 17.62 -20.51
CA LEU A 277 -11.45 18.00 -21.41
C LEU A 277 -10.24 17.07 -21.25
N ALA A 278 -9.89 16.69 -20.02
CA ALA A 278 -8.79 15.76 -19.75
C ALA A 278 -9.07 14.34 -20.30
N VAL A 279 -10.31 13.85 -20.18
CA VAL A 279 -10.73 12.57 -20.78
C VAL A 279 -10.59 12.60 -22.29
N LYS A 280 -11.10 13.65 -22.95
CA LYS A 280 -11.00 13.81 -24.40
C LYS A 280 -9.54 13.82 -24.86
N MET A 281 -8.70 14.64 -24.22
CA MET A 281 -7.27 14.71 -24.53
C MET A 281 -6.57 13.36 -24.32
N SER A 282 -6.90 12.66 -23.23
CA SER A 282 -6.34 11.32 -22.94
C SER A 282 -6.70 10.30 -24.02
N GLN A 283 -7.97 10.28 -24.46
CA GLN A 283 -8.41 9.40 -25.54
C GLN A 283 -7.71 9.72 -26.88
N GLU A 284 -7.57 11.00 -27.22
CA GLU A 284 -6.84 11.42 -28.42
C GLU A 284 -5.36 10.98 -28.38
N LEU A 285 -4.69 11.18 -27.25
CA LEU A 285 -3.29 10.79 -27.05
C LEU A 285 -3.08 9.27 -27.18
N LEU A 286 -3.96 8.48 -26.57
CA LEU A 286 -3.87 7.01 -26.57
C LEU A 286 -4.34 6.38 -27.88
N GLY A 287 -5.19 7.05 -28.66
CA GLY A 287 -5.79 6.55 -29.90
C GLY A 287 -5.10 6.99 -31.19
N HIS A 288 -4.12 7.90 -31.13
CA HIS A 288 -3.47 8.42 -32.33
C HIS A 288 -2.62 7.35 -33.05
N THR A 289 -2.74 7.23 -34.37
CA THR A 289 -2.10 6.15 -35.16
C THR A 289 -0.57 6.20 -35.17
N PHE A 290 0.03 7.36 -35.45
CA PHE A 290 1.48 7.47 -35.68
C PHE A 290 2.29 7.89 -34.43
N TYR A 291 1.76 8.84 -33.67
CA TYR A 291 2.38 9.40 -32.47
C TYR A 291 1.63 9.01 -31.20
N ARG A 292 1.15 7.76 -31.13
CA ARG A 292 0.44 7.21 -29.98
C ARG A 292 1.25 7.44 -28.71
N ALA A 293 0.63 8.03 -27.69
CA ALA A 293 1.24 8.11 -26.38
C ALA A 293 1.34 6.70 -25.76
N PRO A 294 2.51 6.31 -25.24
CA PRO A 294 2.67 4.99 -24.61
C PRO A 294 1.96 4.90 -23.25
N SER A 295 1.68 6.05 -22.64
CA SER A 295 1.19 6.18 -21.28
C SER A 295 0.61 7.58 -21.05
N LEU A 296 0.04 7.81 -19.86
CA LEU A 296 -0.36 9.13 -19.34
C LEU A 296 0.25 9.32 -17.95
N HIS A 297 0.92 10.46 -17.73
CA HIS A 297 1.42 10.86 -16.42
C HIS A 297 0.53 11.96 -15.84
N PHE A 298 -0.05 11.75 -14.66
CA PHE A 298 -0.99 12.70 -14.07
C PHE A 298 -0.36 13.54 -12.97
N TYR A 299 -0.38 14.86 -13.15
CA TYR A 299 -0.10 15.84 -12.10
C TYR A 299 -1.31 15.92 -11.16
N THR A 300 -1.31 15.12 -10.10
CA THR A 300 -2.51 14.94 -9.26
C THR A 300 -2.81 16.13 -8.36
N LEU A 301 -1.80 16.97 -8.07
CA LEU A 301 -1.86 18.01 -7.06
C LEU A 301 -2.34 17.49 -5.69
N ASN A 302 -2.01 16.23 -5.38
CA ASN A 302 -2.50 15.48 -4.21
C ASN A 302 -4.04 15.34 -4.15
N GLN A 303 -4.75 15.54 -5.25
CA GLN A 303 -6.20 15.32 -5.35
C GLN A 303 -6.51 13.96 -5.95
N GLU A 304 -7.50 13.28 -5.37
CA GLU A 304 -7.90 11.95 -5.83
C GLU A 304 -8.96 12.02 -6.93
N GLU A 305 -10.05 12.75 -6.67
CA GLU A 305 -11.29 12.61 -7.43
C GLU A 305 -11.10 12.89 -8.93
N PRO A 306 -10.46 14.00 -9.38
CA PRO A 306 -10.36 14.28 -10.81
C PRO A 306 -9.60 13.19 -11.57
N THR A 307 -8.43 12.81 -11.07
CA THR A 307 -7.58 11.79 -11.69
C THR A 307 -8.27 10.42 -11.70
N LYS A 308 -8.91 10.03 -10.60
CA LYS A 308 -9.66 8.78 -10.50
C LYS A 308 -10.81 8.73 -11.51
N THR A 309 -11.57 9.81 -11.63
CA THR A 309 -12.70 9.89 -12.56
C THR A 309 -12.23 9.85 -14.01
N ILE A 310 -11.12 10.52 -14.34
CA ILE A 310 -10.50 10.44 -15.68
C ILE A 310 -10.08 9.00 -15.99
N LEU A 311 -9.27 8.38 -15.12
CA LEU A 311 -8.78 7.01 -15.30
C LEU A 311 -9.91 6.00 -15.47
N LYS A 312 -11.00 6.13 -14.69
CA LYS A 312 -12.20 5.30 -14.84
C LYS A 312 -12.87 5.48 -16.20
N ARG A 313 -13.07 6.72 -16.65
CA ARG A 313 -13.73 7.03 -17.93
C ARG A 313 -12.92 6.57 -19.15
N ILE A 314 -11.59 6.51 -19.04
CA ILE A 314 -10.72 5.99 -20.11
C ILE A 314 -10.39 4.49 -19.96
N GLY A 315 -11.00 3.80 -19.00
CA GLY A 315 -10.83 2.35 -18.81
C GLY A 315 -9.49 1.91 -18.20
N MET A 316 -8.71 2.85 -17.65
CA MET A 316 -7.39 2.60 -17.06
C MET A 316 -7.41 2.50 -15.53
N TRP A 317 -8.55 2.73 -14.88
CA TRP A 317 -8.74 2.40 -13.46
C TRP A 317 -9.28 0.98 -13.34
N GLN A 318 -8.39 -0.01 -13.32
CA GLN A 318 -8.76 -1.40 -13.10
C GLN A 318 -8.22 -1.84 -11.74
N THR A 319 -9.11 -2.32 -10.87
CA THR A 319 -8.67 -2.99 -9.64
C THR A 319 -7.89 -4.22 -10.08
N ILE A 320 -6.63 -4.36 -9.64
CA ILE A 320 -5.76 -5.49 -9.99
C ILE A 320 -6.52 -6.79 -9.65
N GLY A 321 -7.05 -7.45 -10.68
CA GLY A 321 -8.12 -8.44 -10.49
C GLY A 321 -7.63 -9.87 -10.32
N ARG A 322 -6.32 -10.13 -10.35
CA ARG A 322 -5.74 -11.48 -10.22
C ARG A 322 -4.35 -11.44 -9.58
N SER A 323 -4.25 -11.91 -8.34
CA SER A 323 -2.98 -12.23 -7.68
C SER A 323 -2.93 -13.72 -7.35
N ILE A 324 -1.76 -14.35 -7.50
CA ILE A 324 -1.50 -15.72 -7.02
C ILE A 324 -1.41 -15.79 -5.48
N LEU A 325 -1.31 -14.64 -4.82
CA LEU A 325 -1.25 -14.50 -3.37
C LEU A 325 -2.46 -13.71 -2.86
N PRO A 326 -2.93 -13.97 -1.62
CA PRO A 326 -4.00 -13.20 -0.97
C PRO A 326 -3.66 -11.73 -0.69
N TRP A 327 -2.44 -11.29 -0.98
CA TRP A 327 -1.99 -9.91 -0.84
C TRP A 327 -1.23 -9.45 -2.08
N LYS A 328 -1.11 -8.13 -2.25
CA LYS A 328 -0.32 -7.53 -3.32
C LYS A 328 1.17 -7.74 -3.10
N VAL A 329 1.87 -8.15 -4.15
CA VAL A 329 3.33 -8.26 -4.16
C VAL A 329 3.92 -6.91 -4.56
N ASN A 330 4.97 -6.48 -3.85
CA ASN A 330 5.73 -5.29 -4.22
C ASN A 330 6.49 -5.54 -5.54
N PRO A 331 6.26 -4.76 -6.61
CA PRO A 331 6.94 -4.97 -7.88
C PRO A 331 8.43 -4.60 -7.82
N THR A 332 8.87 -3.76 -6.87
CA THR A 332 10.18 -3.09 -6.92
C THR A 332 11.07 -3.25 -5.70
N GLN A 333 10.54 -3.73 -4.59
CA GLN A 333 11.36 -4.14 -3.44
C GLN A 333 11.92 -5.54 -3.69
N ALA A 334 13.10 -5.62 -4.31
CA ALA A 334 13.76 -6.88 -4.71
C ALA A 334 13.71 -7.98 -3.64
N ILE A 335 13.95 -7.60 -2.37
CA ILE A 335 13.97 -8.54 -1.24
C ILE A 335 12.56 -9.03 -0.89
N ARG A 336 11.56 -8.14 -0.84
CA ARG A 336 10.19 -8.48 -0.44
C ARG A 336 9.38 -9.11 -1.57
N ARG A 337 9.79 -8.94 -2.82
CA ARG A 337 9.16 -9.56 -3.99
C ARG A 337 9.20 -11.10 -3.92
N SER A 338 10.13 -11.69 -3.17
CA SER A 338 10.18 -13.14 -2.94
C SER A 338 9.24 -13.61 -1.82
N GLU A 339 8.60 -12.70 -1.07
CA GLU A 339 7.66 -13.04 -0.01
C GLU A 339 6.46 -13.81 -0.58
N ARG A 340 6.24 -15.03 -0.11
CA ARG A 340 5.11 -15.88 -0.50
C ARG A 340 4.31 -16.40 0.67
N VAL A 341 4.83 -16.29 1.90
CA VAL A 341 4.22 -16.85 3.10
C VAL A 341 4.16 -15.81 4.20
N ARG A 342 3.03 -15.70 4.90
CA ARG A 342 2.82 -14.84 6.07
C ARG A 342 2.10 -15.59 7.19
N PRO A 343 2.30 -15.21 8.47
CA PRO A 343 1.46 -15.69 9.56
C PRO A 343 0.05 -15.13 9.39
N ILE A 344 -0.96 -15.98 9.57
CA ILE A 344 -2.37 -15.61 9.40
C ILE A 344 -2.85 -14.51 10.37
N TYR A 345 -2.15 -14.33 11.49
CA TYR A 345 -2.51 -13.40 12.56
C TYR A 345 -2.66 -11.94 12.09
N TRP A 346 -1.84 -11.51 11.12
CA TRP A 346 -1.94 -10.16 10.54
C TRP A 346 -2.78 -10.10 9.25
N LYS A 347 -3.58 -11.13 8.94
CA LYS A 347 -4.47 -11.13 7.77
C LYS A 347 -5.35 -9.87 7.71
N ASN A 348 -5.91 -9.46 8.85
CA ASN A 348 -6.76 -8.27 8.97
C ASN A 348 -5.98 -6.98 9.23
N ARG A 349 -4.65 -7.07 9.45
CA ARG A 349 -3.75 -5.93 9.70
C ARG A 349 -2.48 -5.97 8.83
N PRO A 350 -2.63 -6.02 7.48
CA PRO A 350 -1.51 -6.22 6.58
C PRO A 350 -0.49 -5.06 6.59
N LYS A 351 -0.90 -3.82 6.88
CA LYS A 351 -0.01 -2.66 6.94
C LYS A 351 0.85 -2.70 8.21
N ALA A 352 0.29 -3.06 9.37
CA ALA A 352 1.07 -3.29 10.58
C ALA A 352 2.15 -4.35 10.34
N TYR A 353 1.79 -5.47 9.72
CA TYR A 353 2.77 -6.50 9.33
C TYR A 353 3.84 -5.95 8.39
N ILE A 354 3.44 -5.21 7.35
CA ILE A 354 4.37 -4.58 6.40
C ILE A 354 5.34 -3.64 7.13
N PHE A 355 4.84 -2.85 8.07
CA PHE A 355 5.64 -1.91 8.87
C PHE A 355 6.67 -2.63 9.74
N ARG A 356 6.24 -3.67 10.47
CA ARG A 356 7.09 -4.43 11.40
C ARG A 356 8.20 -5.21 10.70
N THR A 357 7.98 -5.55 9.43
CA THR A 357 8.90 -6.34 8.60
C THR A 357 9.67 -5.49 7.60
N LYS A 358 9.51 -4.16 7.58
CA LYS A 358 10.09 -3.27 6.55
C LYS A 358 11.62 -3.28 6.49
N HIS A 359 12.28 -3.72 7.57
CA HIS A 359 13.74 -3.76 7.71
C HIS A 359 14.34 -5.15 7.49
N TRP A 360 13.52 -6.16 7.19
CA TRP A 360 14.03 -7.51 6.96
C TRP A 360 14.90 -7.58 5.70
N ILE A 361 16.00 -8.31 5.83
CA ILE A 361 16.97 -8.54 4.74
C ILE A 361 16.60 -9.75 3.87
N LEU A 362 15.69 -10.61 4.34
CA LEU A 362 15.17 -11.77 3.64
C LEU A 362 13.70 -11.99 4.05
N TYR A 363 12.85 -12.38 3.11
CA TYR A 363 11.45 -12.73 3.37
C TYR A 363 11.16 -14.21 3.08
N PRO A 364 10.24 -14.85 3.82
CA PRO A 364 9.85 -16.24 3.59
C PRO A 364 9.17 -16.46 2.23
N ASN A 365 9.64 -17.44 1.46
CA ASN A 365 9.19 -17.72 0.09
C ASN A 365 8.61 -19.13 -0.13
N VAL A 366 9.02 -20.12 0.65
CA VAL A 366 8.53 -21.50 0.56
C VAL A 366 7.94 -21.88 1.91
N ASN A 367 8.77 -21.97 2.95
CA ASN A 367 8.34 -22.27 4.30
C ASN A 367 8.53 -21.07 5.22
N TRP A 368 7.64 -20.93 6.20
CA TRP A 368 7.85 -20.02 7.31
C TRP A 368 8.68 -20.70 8.39
N THR A 369 9.96 -20.36 8.47
CA THR A 369 10.85 -20.85 9.53
C THR A 369 11.21 -19.68 10.44
N TYR A 370 11.06 -19.84 11.75
CA TYR A 370 11.59 -18.85 12.68
C TYR A 370 13.11 -18.78 12.57
N ARG A 371 13.63 -17.57 12.41
CA ARG A 371 15.05 -17.25 12.47
C ARG A 371 15.23 -16.00 13.34
N SER A 372 16.36 -15.88 14.02
CA SER A 372 16.62 -14.75 14.93
C SER A 372 16.66 -13.39 14.23
N ASP A 373 16.88 -13.36 12.92
CA ASP A 373 16.81 -12.18 12.04
C ASP A 373 15.38 -11.80 11.60
N ILE A 374 14.37 -12.62 11.95
CA ILE A 374 12.93 -12.43 11.65
C ILE A 374 12.19 -11.93 12.90
N GLN A 375 12.83 -11.06 13.70
CA GLN A 375 12.13 -10.33 14.74
C GLN A 375 11.29 -9.21 14.12
N LEU A 376 10.03 -9.11 14.54
CA LEU A 376 9.16 -8.01 14.15
C LEU A 376 9.57 -6.76 14.93
N SER A 377 9.81 -5.66 14.21
CA SER A 377 10.00 -4.35 14.85
C SER A 377 8.76 -3.94 15.62
N ASP A 378 8.88 -2.98 16.53
CA ASP A 378 7.73 -2.34 17.16
C ASP A 378 6.88 -1.52 16.16
N LEU A 379 5.80 -0.93 16.66
CA LEU A 379 4.90 -0.06 15.90
C LEU A 379 5.13 1.43 16.21
N GLU A 380 6.32 1.81 16.68
CA GLU A 380 6.62 3.22 16.91
C GLU A 380 6.61 3.98 15.57
N GLY A 381 5.82 5.06 15.47
CA GLY A 381 5.61 5.81 14.24
C GLY A 381 4.54 5.23 13.29
N TYR A 382 3.92 4.09 13.63
CA TYR A 382 2.84 3.49 12.82
C TYR A 382 1.55 4.36 12.80
N GLN A 383 1.40 5.30 13.73
CA GLN A 383 0.21 6.14 13.89
C GLN A 383 -0.13 6.96 12.63
N LEU A 384 0.84 7.20 11.75
CA LEU A 384 0.62 7.87 10.46
C LEU A 384 -0.13 7.01 9.43
N PHE A 385 -0.07 5.69 9.58
CA PHE A 385 -0.64 4.70 8.67
C PHE A 385 -1.88 4.01 9.23
N ASP A 386 -2.09 4.10 10.55
CA ASP A 386 -3.24 3.51 11.23
C ASP A 386 -4.56 4.18 10.80
N PRO A 387 -5.46 3.46 10.11
CA PRO A 387 -6.71 4.02 9.62
C PRO A 387 -7.66 4.41 10.75
N LEU A 388 -7.60 3.75 11.91
CA LEU A 388 -8.48 4.04 13.05
C LEU A 388 -8.21 5.43 13.63
N ARG A 389 -6.95 5.88 13.59
CA ARG A 389 -6.54 7.22 14.05
C ARG A 389 -7.12 8.35 13.18
N ALA A 390 -7.62 8.04 11.99
CA ALA A 390 -8.29 9.01 11.13
C ALA A 390 -9.78 9.19 11.48
N ILE A 391 -10.37 8.27 12.24
CA ILE A 391 -11.79 8.28 12.59
C ILE A 391 -11.97 9.12 13.85
N SER A 392 -13.02 9.93 13.89
CA SER A 392 -13.30 10.75 15.06
C SER A 392 -13.69 9.88 16.26
N ARG A 393 -13.25 10.26 17.46
CA ARG A 393 -13.65 9.60 18.72
C ARG A 393 -15.16 9.42 18.83
N LYS A 394 -15.93 10.45 18.44
CA LYS A 394 -17.40 10.41 18.42
C LYS A 394 -17.92 9.27 17.55
N ARG A 395 -17.40 9.12 16.33
CA ARG A 395 -17.81 8.05 15.40
C ARG A 395 -17.45 6.66 15.92
N LEU A 396 -16.27 6.52 16.55
CA LEU A 396 -15.89 5.26 17.19
C LEU A 396 -16.86 4.89 18.32
N LEU A 397 -17.20 5.84 19.21
CA LEU A 397 -18.18 5.62 20.29
C LEU A 397 -19.59 5.30 19.77
N GLU A 398 -20.03 5.89 18.65
CA GLU A 398 -21.30 5.54 18.01
C GLU A 398 -21.34 4.08 17.53
N MET A 399 -20.22 3.56 17.02
CA MET A 399 -20.12 2.18 16.54
C MET A 399 -19.93 1.19 17.69
N TRP A 400 -19.04 1.51 18.63
CA TRP A 400 -18.53 0.59 19.64
C TRP A 400 -19.21 0.73 21.01
N GLY A 401 -20.16 1.64 21.15
CA GLY A 401 -20.90 1.88 22.38
C GLY A 401 -20.37 3.10 23.14
N ALA A 402 -21.26 4.07 23.38
CA ALA A 402 -20.93 5.30 24.11
C ALA A 402 -20.77 5.07 25.62
N SER A 403 -21.40 4.01 26.14
CA SER A 403 -21.25 3.53 27.52
C SER A 403 -21.39 2.01 27.53
N LEU A 404 -20.48 1.34 28.24
CA LEU A 404 -20.42 -0.12 28.34
C LEU A 404 -20.43 -0.47 29.83
N GLN A 405 -21.47 -1.16 30.30
CA GLN A 405 -21.64 -1.46 31.72
C GLN A 405 -21.34 -2.93 32.04
N SER A 406 -21.34 -3.79 31.03
CA SER A 406 -21.22 -5.24 31.20
C SER A 406 -20.47 -5.90 30.04
N MET A 407 -20.08 -7.15 30.24
CA MET A 407 -19.50 -7.97 29.18
C MET A 407 -20.48 -8.21 28.02
N ASP A 408 -21.79 -8.21 28.30
CA ASP A 408 -22.83 -8.35 27.28
C ASP A 408 -22.84 -7.18 26.29
N ASP A 409 -22.52 -5.96 26.77
CA ASP A 409 -22.39 -4.79 25.89
C ASP A 409 -21.23 -4.96 24.91
N ILE A 410 -20.10 -5.53 25.36
CA ILE A 410 -18.96 -5.84 24.49
C ILE A 410 -19.30 -6.97 23.53
N ASN A 411 -19.94 -8.05 24.02
CA ASN A 411 -20.41 -9.16 23.19
C ASN A 411 -21.35 -8.67 22.07
N ALA A 412 -22.21 -7.69 22.34
CA ALA A 412 -23.10 -7.08 21.35
C ALA A 412 -22.33 -6.34 20.24
N VAL A 413 -21.19 -5.73 20.54
CA VAL A 413 -20.33 -5.10 19.53
C VAL A 413 -19.68 -6.17 18.65
N PHE A 414 -19.14 -7.24 19.23
CA PHE A 414 -18.59 -8.37 18.47
C PHE A 414 -19.67 -9.06 17.61
N PHE A 415 -20.89 -9.20 18.13
CA PHE A 415 -22.02 -9.69 17.37
C PHE A 415 -22.34 -8.78 16.18
N SER A 416 -22.31 -7.46 16.36
CA SER A 416 -22.53 -6.49 15.27
C SER A 416 -21.44 -6.58 14.20
N VAL A 417 -20.18 -6.80 14.61
CA VAL A 417 -19.05 -7.03 13.71
C VAL A 417 -19.23 -8.28 12.87
N VAL A 418 -19.58 -9.41 13.50
CA VAL A 418 -19.76 -10.71 12.81
C VAL A 418 -21.02 -10.71 11.93
N SER A 419 -22.12 -10.13 12.42
CA SER A 419 -23.40 -10.13 11.70
C SER A 419 -23.49 -9.10 10.57
N GLY A 420 -22.63 -8.06 10.59
CA GLY A 420 -22.76 -6.88 9.74
C GLY A 420 -24.03 -6.05 10.02
N ARG A 421 -24.79 -6.38 11.09
CA ARG A 421 -26.03 -5.69 11.44
C ARG A 421 -25.73 -4.42 12.24
N PRO A 422 -26.62 -3.42 12.19
CA PRO A 422 -26.51 -2.24 13.04
C PRO A 422 -26.56 -2.61 14.52
N ASN A 423 -25.85 -1.86 15.35
CA ASN A 423 -25.96 -1.93 16.80
C ASN A 423 -27.33 -1.39 17.29
N ALA A 424 -27.55 -1.39 18.61
CA ALA A 424 -28.82 -0.95 19.22
C ALA A 424 -29.24 0.49 18.85
N ASN A 425 -28.31 1.34 18.41
CA ASN A 425 -28.57 2.73 17.99
C ASN A 425 -28.74 2.88 16.47
N GLY A 426 -28.84 1.78 15.72
CA GLY A 426 -28.98 1.80 14.27
C GLY A 426 -27.67 2.11 13.52
N ILE A 427 -26.51 1.99 14.18
CA ILE A 427 -25.20 2.26 13.57
C ILE A 427 -24.49 0.95 13.22
N VAL A 428 -24.08 0.78 11.97
CA VAL A 428 -23.25 -0.35 11.53
C VAL A 428 -21.80 -0.16 11.98
N VAL A 429 -21.19 -1.22 12.50
CA VAL A 429 -19.76 -1.22 12.86
C VAL A 429 -18.93 -1.36 11.59
N GLU A 430 -18.40 -0.26 11.10
CA GLU A 430 -17.62 -0.22 9.85
C GLU A 430 -16.13 -0.51 10.08
N TYR A 431 -15.65 -0.29 11.31
CA TYR A 431 -14.25 -0.41 11.69
C TYR A 431 -14.14 -1.15 13.01
N PHE A 432 -13.08 -1.93 13.17
CA PHE A 432 -12.87 -2.80 14.31
C PHE A 432 -11.40 -2.74 14.75
N PRO A 433 -11.09 -2.80 16.06
CA PRO A 433 -9.71 -2.63 16.54
C PRO A 433 -8.69 -3.57 15.87
N TRP A 434 -9.09 -4.82 15.60
CA TRP A 434 -8.22 -5.81 14.97
C TRP A 434 -8.28 -5.81 13.43
N SER A 435 -8.89 -4.80 12.81
CA SER A 435 -8.97 -4.67 11.34
C SER A 435 -8.51 -3.29 10.86
N GLU A 436 -7.61 -3.28 9.87
CA GLU A 436 -7.16 -2.06 9.17
C GLU A 436 -8.02 -1.69 7.95
N SER A 437 -8.89 -2.60 7.53
CA SER A 437 -9.82 -2.33 6.44
C SER A 437 -11.21 -2.07 7.00
N LYS A 438 -11.99 -1.26 6.28
CA LYS A 438 -13.42 -1.18 6.51
C LYS A 438 -13.99 -2.60 6.41
N LEU A 439 -14.75 -3.02 7.41
CA LEU A 439 -15.40 -4.33 7.39
C LEU A 439 -16.32 -4.38 6.17
N LYS A 440 -16.06 -5.33 5.28
CA LYS A 440 -16.96 -5.63 4.18
C LYS A 440 -18.11 -6.48 4.74
N CYS A 441 -19.33 -6.22 4.29
CA CYS A 441 -20.45 -7.11 4.58
C CYS A 441 -20.38 -8.29 3.60
N SER A 442 -19.42 -9.19 3.82
CA SER A 442 -19.22 -10.40 3.04
C SER A 442 -19.66 -11.58 3.89
N VAL A 443 -20.87 -12.06 3.64
CA VAL A 443 -21.33 -13.27 4.29
C VAL A 443 -20.80 -14.44 3.49
N LEU A 444 -19.81 -15.19 4.01
CA LEU A 444 -19.85 -16.63 3.84
C LEU A 444 -19.66 -17.45 5.16
N PRO A 445 -20.58 -18.44 5.40
CA PRO A 445 -20.91 -19.11 6.68
C PRO A 445 -19.96 -20.23 7.20
N PRO A 446 -20.30 -20.88 8.36
CA PRO A 446 -21.51 -20.71 9.19
C PRO A 446 -21.52 -19.42 10.00
N VAL A 447 -22.33 -18.46 9.53
CA VAL A 447 -22.57 -17.21 10.26
C VAL A 447 -23.21 -17.53 11.60
N ASP A 448 -24.15 -18.48 11.65
CA ASP A 448 -24.85 -18.83 12.88
C ASP A 448 -23.90 -19.32 13.98
N ASP A 449 -22.86 -20.08 13.63
CA ASP A 449 -21.88 -20.54 14.62
C ASP A 449 -20.95 -19.42 15.09
N LEU A 450 -20.55 -18.51 14.19
CA LEU A 450 -19.77 -17.32 14.54
C LEU A 450 -20.60 -16.37 15.44
N LEU A 451 -21.90 -16.21 15.13
CA LEU A 451 -22.83 -15.44 15.96
C LEU A 451 -23.03 -16.09 17.32
N TRP A 452 -23.17 -17.41 17.36
CA TRP A 452 -23.24 -18.16 18.62
C TRP A 452 -21.99 -17.91 19.46
N CYS A 453 -20.79 -17.91 18.87
CA CYS A 453 -19.55 -17.59 19.58
C CYS A 453 -19.61 -16.18 20.20
N ALA A 454 -19.96 -15.17 19.40
CA ALA A 454 -20.07 -13.79 19.87
C ALA A 454 -21.08 -13.64 21.02
N SER A 455 -22.22 -14.33 20.95
CA SER A 455 -23.25 -14.32 22.00
C SER A 455 -22.85 -15.06 23.28
N ASN A 456 -21.80 -15.89 23.25
CA ASN A 456 -21.35 -16.68 24.41
C ASN A 456 -19.97 -16.24 24.94
N GLY A 457 -19.56 -15.00 24.68
CA GLY A 457 -18.30 -14.45 25.21
C GLY A 457 -17.03 -14.99 24.55
N ILE A 458 -17.14 -15.58 23.36
CA ILE A 458 -16.01 -15.96 22.51
C ILE A 458 -15.75 -14.82 21.53
N LEU A 459 -14.78 -13.98 21.86
CA LEU A 459 -14.54 -12.69 21.21
C LEU A 459 -13.66 -12.84 19.97
N LEU A 460 -14.27 -13.23 18.85
CA LEU A 460 -13.61 -13.50 17.57
C LEU A 460 -12.92 -12.26 16.98
N ILE A 461 -11.65 -12.41 16.58
CA ILE A 461 -10.86 -11.35 15.92
C ILE A 461 -10.34 -11.76 14.53
N ASN A 462 -10.29 -13.07 14.23
CA ASN A 462 -9.87 -13.60 12.94
C ASN A 462 -10.46 -15.00 12.71
N TRP A 463 -10.83 -15.33 11.47
CA TRP A 463 -11.36 -16.64 11.12
C TRP A 463 -11.20 -16.97 9.62
N GLN A 464 -11.26 -18.25 9.29
CA GLN A 464 -11.49 -18.76 7.94
C GLN A 464 -12.19 -20.13 7.99
N ALA A 465 -13.03 -20.41 7.00
CA ALA A 465 -13.65 -21.71 6.82
C ALA A 465 -12.65 -22.72 6.22
N ALA A 466 -12.88 -24.01 6.47
CA ALA A 466 -12.19 -25.06 5.73
C ALA A 466 -12.63 -25.07 4.26
N VAL A 467 -11.69 -25.30 3.36
CA VAL A 467 -11.92 -25.33 1.91
C VAL A 467 -11.28 -26.60 1.36
N ASN A 468 -12.04 -27.39 0.60
CA ASN A 468 -11.58 -28.63 0.00
C ASN A 468 -11.77 -28.59 -1.52
N LYS A 469 -10.69 -28.33 -2.26
CA LYS A 469 -10.62 -28.37 -3.73
C LYS A 469 -11.69 -27.53 -4.43
N VAL A 470 -11.92 -26.34 -3.91
CA VAL A 470 -12.87 -25.41 -4.52
C VAL A 470 -12.21 -24.78 -5.76
N PRO A 471 -12.88 -24.80 -6.93
CA PRO A 471 -12.41 -24.05 -8.10
C PRO A 471 -12.32 -22.57 -7.76
N SER A 472 -11.21 -21.93 -8.12
CA SER A 472 -11.07 -20.49 -7.95
C SER A 472 -12.23 -19.72 -8.61
N GLY A 473 -12.88 -18.83 -7.85
CA GLY A 473 -13.99 -17.99 -8.31
C GLY A 473 -15.40 -18.45 -7.90
N THR A 474 -15.57 -19.61 -7.25
CA THR A 474 -16.89 -20.07 -6.77
C THR A 474 -17.15 -19.79 -5.29
N VAL A 475 -16.14 -19.37 -4.52
CA VAL A 475 -16.29 -18.91 -3.13
C VAL A 475 -15.82 -17.46 -3.06
N GLU A 476 -16.69 -16.57 -2.59
CA GLU A 476 -16.33 -15.20 -2.22
C GLU A 476 -15.46 -15.25 -0.96
N ILE A 477 -14.20 -15.63 -1.08
CA ILE A 477 -13.21 -15.40 -0.03
C ILE A 477 -12.81 -13.91 -0.12
N ASP A 478 -13.66 -13.03 0.39
CA ASP A 478 -13.49 -11.59 0.67
C ASP A 478 -12.96 -10.64 -0.43
N ASP A 479 -12.65 -11.13 -1.62
CA ASP A 479 -12.39 -10.31 -2.80
C ASP A 479 -12.56 -11.12 -4.09
N ALA A 480 -13.41 -10.65 -5.00
CA ALA A 480 -13.63 -11.23 -6.33
C ALA A 480 -12.38 -11.16 -7.26
N SER A 481 -11.22 -10.79 -6.70
CA SER A 481 -9.95 -10.54 -7.39
C SER A 481 -8.89 -11.65 -7.18
N PHE A 482 -9.26 -12.76 -6.55
CA PHE A 482 -8.38 -13.92 -6.39
C PHE A 482 -8.79 -15.04 -7.38
N GLY A 483 -8.09 -15.13 -8.53
CA GLY A 483 -7.92 -16.42 -9.20
C GLY A 483 -7.07 -17.31 -8.28
N TRP A 484 -7.04 -18.64 -8.31
CA TRP A 484 -6.59 -19.52 -9.37
C TRP A 484 -6.49 -20.93 -8.72
N GLY A 485 -6.58 -22.04 -9.46
CA GLY A 485 -6.25 -23.40 -8.97
C GLY A 485 -7.29 -24.07 -8.06
N GLU A 486 -6.99 -25.31 -7.62
CA GLU A 486 -7.76 -26.00 -6.56
C GLU A 486 -7.34 -25.44 -5.20
N LEU A 487 -8.21 -24.67 -4.56
CA LEU A 487 -7.94 -24.08 -3.25
C LEU A 487 -8.16 -25.10 -2.13
N GLY A 488 -7.20 -25.15 -1.20
CA GLY A 488 -7.30 -25.90 0.04
C GLY A 488 -7.02 -25.02 1.25
N GLY A 489 -7.71 -25.28 2.35
CA GLY A 489 -7.47 -24.55 3.59
C GLY A 489 -8.10 -25.24 4.79
N HIS A 490 -7.44 -25.12 5.94
CA HIS A 490 -7.97 -25.59 7.22
C HIS A 490 -8.95 -24.57 7.81
N ALA A 491 -9.93 -25.03 8.59
CA ALA A 491 -10.72 -24.12 9.41
C ALA A 491 -9.83 -23.51 10.50
N TYR A 492 -9.99 -22.21 10.74
CA TYR A 492 -9.19 -21.48 11.72
C TYR A 492 -10.05 -20.46 12.47
N LEU A 493 -9.84 -20.39 13.78
CA LEU A 493 -10.47 -19.41 14.67
C LEU A 493 -9.42 -18.76 15.57
N GLU A 494 -9.56 -17.45 15.76
CA GLU A 494 -8.76 -16.66 16.69
C GLU A 494 -9.67 -15.76 17.52
N PHE A 495 -9.54 -15.82 18.86
CA PHE A 495 -10.42 -15.09 19.76
C PHE A 495 -9.80 -14.82 21.13
N PHE A 496 -10.38 -13.85 21.84
CA PHE A 496 -10.19 -13.70 23.28
C PHE A 496 -11.29 -14.44 24.04
N ALA A 497 -10.94 -15.06 25.17
CA ALA A 497 -11.91 -15.69 26.06
C ALA A 497 -11.49 -15.66 27.53
N SER A 498 -12.47 -15.86 28.40
CA SER A 498 -12.28 -15.86 29.86
C SER A 498 -11.41 -17.03 30.34
N PRO A 499 -10.69 -16.89 31.47
CA PRO A 499 -9.93 -17.98 32.08
C PRO A 499 -10.79 -19.23 32.32
N THR A 500 -12.03 -19.06 32.77
CA THR A 500 -12.97 -20.16 33.04
C THR A 500 -13.32 -20.94 31.78
N PHE A 501 -13.59 -20.23 30.67
CA PHE A 501 -13.86 -20.88 29.39
C PHE A 501 -12.62 -21.61 28.87
N VAL A 502 -11.45 -20.96 28.92
CA VAL A 502 -10.18 -21.54 28.46
C VAL A 502 -9.84 -22.81 29.24
N HIS A 503 -10.10 -22.84 30.54
CA HIS A 503 -9.88 -24.05 31.35
C HIS A 503 -10.79 -25.20 30.91
N SER A 504 -12.06 -24.92 30.64
CA SER A 504 -13.03 -25.91 30.13
C SER A 504 -12.68 -26.38 28.71
N LEU A 505 -12.21 -25.47 27.85
CA LEU A 505 -11.72 -25.81 26.51
C LEU A 505 -10.54 -26.78 26.59
N LEU A 506 -9.54 -26.48 27.43
CA LEU A 506 -8.33 -27.32 27.56
C LEU A 506 -8.60 -28.68 28.21
N SER A 507 -9.67 -28.84 29.00
CA SER A 507 -10.00 -30.14 29.62
C SER A 507 -10.61 -31.12 28.61
N ILE A 508 -11.33 -30.61 27.59
CA ILE A 508 -11.99 -31.45 26.60
C ILE A 508 -11.25 -31.54 25.27
N ILE A 509 -10.25 -30.69 25.01
CA ILE A 509 -9.57 -30.61 23.70
C ILE A 509 -8.90 -31.93 23.30
N ALA A 510 -8.52 -32.77 24.26
CA ALA A 510 -7.98 -34.12 23.99
C ALA A 510 -8.99 -35.05 23.29
N LYS A 511 -10.31 -34.77 23.38
CA LYS A 511 -11.36 -35.48 22.62
C LYS A 511 -11.32 -35.13 21.12
N TYR A 512 -10.57 -34.10 20.73
CA TYR A 512 -10.46 -33.54 19.38
C TYR A 512 -9.01 -33.56 18.87
N PRO A 513 -8.42 -34.75 18.60
CA PRO A 513 -6.99 -34.91 18.32
C PRO A 513 -6.51 -34.22 17.02
N MET A 514 -7.43 -33.92 16.09
CA MET A 514 -7.12 -33.20 14.85
C MET A 514 -7.02 -31.68 15.04
N VAL A 515 -7.34 -31.15 16.23
CA VAL A 515 -7.29 -29.70 16.50
C VAL A 515 -5.92 -29.29 17.02
N SER A 516 -5.25 -28.39 16.31
CA SER A 516 -4.07 -27.69 16.83
C SER A 516 -4.50 -26.43 17.56
N TYR A 517 -3.85 -26.14 18.71
CA TYR A 517 -4.15 -24.97 19.51
C TYR A 517 -2.90 -24.26 20.04
N HIS A 518 -3.05 -22.95 20.26
CA HIS A 518 -2.10 -22.13 21.01
C HIS A 518 -2.89 -21.11 21.84
N VAL A 519 -2.71 -21.15 23.16
CA VAL A 519 -3.33 -20.24 24.13
C VAL A 519 -2.23 -19.49 24.86
N ILE A 520 -2.39 -18.17 24.99
CA ILE A 520 -1.43 -17.31 25.68
C ILE A 520 -2.11 -16.11 26.36
N ASN A 521 -1.57 -15.63 27.47
CA ASN A 521 -1.95 -14.34 28.06
C ASN A 521 -0.96 -13.22 27.73
N ARG A 522 -1.35 -11.99 28.06
CA ARG A 522 -0.58 -10.78 27.75
C ARG A 522 0.89 -10.86 28.15
N ASP A 523 1.16 -11.15 29.43
CA ASP A 523 2.51 -11.20 30.03
C ASP A 523 3.24 -12.52 29.76
N ALA A 524 2.61 -13.45 29.03
CA ALA A 524 3.09 -14.81 28.76
C ALA A 524 3.35 -15.66 30.02
N SER A 525 2.78 -15.31 31.18
CA SER A 525 2.85 -16.16 32.39
C SER A 525 2.01 -17.44 32.27
N PHE A 526 1.06 -17.47 31.34
CA PHE A 526 0.29 -18.65 30.94
C PHE A 526 0.41 -18.86 29.44
N GLU A 527 0.97 -20.00 29.04
CA GLU A 527 1.04 -20.43 27.65
C GLU A 527 0.83 -21.96 27.55
N LYS A 528 -0.06 -22.39 26.64
CA LYS A 528 -0.30 -23.81 26.35
C LYS A 528 -0.45 -23.99 24.84
N THR A 529 0.20 -25.01 24.28
CA THR A 529 0.09 -25.37 22.87
C THR A 529 0.36 -26.86 22.68
N ASN A 530 -0.26 -27.46 21.67
CA ASN A 530 0.08 -28.81 21.19
C ASN A 530 0.90 -28.78 19.89
N ALA A 531 1.45 -27.62 19.50
CA ALA A 531 2.38 -27.54 18.39
C ALA A 531 3.59 -28.46 18.67
N PRO A 532 3.96 -29.36 17.73
CA PRO A 532 5.04 -30.33 17.95
C PRO A 532 6.40 -29.65 18.15
N SER A 533 6.53 -28.43 17.61
CA SER A 533 7.73 -27.62 17.66
C SER A 533 7.37 -26.15 17.72
N LEU A 534 8.18 -25.35 18.41
CA LEU A 534 8.05 -23.89 18.44
C LEU A 534 8.61 -23.21 17.18
N VAL A 535 9.31 -23.95 16.33
CA VAL A 535 9.99 -23.43 15.12
C VAL A 535 9.32 -23.87 13.81
N GLU A 536 8.41 -24.83 13.85
CA GLU A 536 7.68 -25.29 12.67
C GLU A 536 6.35 -24.56 12.52
N ALA A 537 5.99 -24.27 11.27
CA ALA A 537 4.74 -23.65 10.92
C ALA A 537 3.70 -24.71 10.53
N ASN A 538 2.45 -24.51 10.94
CA ASN A 538 1.32 -25.28 10.42
C ASN A 538 0.66 -24.47 9.29
N VAL A 539 0.61 -25.02 8.09
CA VAL A 539 0.05 -24.38 6.89
C VAL A 539 -1.46 -24.38 6.99
N VAL A 540 -2.11 -23.23 6.79
CA VAL A 540 -3.58 -23.12 6.92
C VAL A 540 -4.29 -22.71 5.63
N THR A 541 -3.55 -22.25 4.63
CA THR A 541 -4.07 -21.95 3.29
C THR A 541 -3.05 -22.37 2.25
N TRP A 542 -3.50 -23.04 1.20
CA TRP A 542 -2.68 -23.39 0.04
C TRP A 542 -3.48 -23.41 -1.27
N GLY A 543 -2.77 -23.34 -2.38
CA GLY A 543 -3.33 -23.49 -3.72
C GLY A 543 -2.40 -24.29 -4.62
N ILE A 544 -2.97 -25.17 -5.44
CA ILE A 544 -2.27 -25.95 -6.46
C ILE A 544 -2.58 -25.35 -7.83
N PHE A 545 -1.53 -24.98 -8.57
CA PHE A 545 -1.64 -24.28 -9.85
C PHE A 545 -1.35 -25.22 -11.04
N PRO A 546 -1.84 -24.91 -12.26
CA PRO A 546 -1.73 -25.81 -13.44
C PRO A 546 -0.31 -26.19 -13.85
N ASP A 547 0.69 -25.43 -13.45
CA ASP A 547 2.12 -25.72 -13.64
C ASP A 547 2.72 -26.56 -12.49
N ASN A 548 1.87 -27.18 -11.66
CA ASN A 548 2.21 -27.95 -10.48
C ASN A 548 2.97 -27.16 -9.39
N GLN A 549 2.90 -25.83 -9.40
CA GLN A 549 3.38 -25.04 -8.28
C GLN A 549 2.37 -25.13 -7.12
N CYS A 550 2.86 -25.44 -5.92
CA CYS A 550 2.10 -25.32 -4.68
C CYS A 550 2.49 -24.02 -3.98
N ILE A 551 1.51 -23.18 -3.64
CA ILE A 551 1.72 -21.95 -2.90
C ILE A 551 0.98 -22.06 -1.58
N GLN A 552 1.65 -21.77 -0.47
CA GLN A 552 1.12 -21.83 0.88
C GLN A 552 1.15 -20.46 1.57
N PRO A 553 0.21 -19.54 1.23
CA PRO A 553 0.33 -18.15 1.64
C PRO A 553 0.15 -17.91 3.14
N TYR A 554 -0.65 -18.70 3.84
CA TYR A 554 -0.90 -18.50 5.26
C TYR A 554 -0.51 -19.69 6.10
N VAL A 555 0.11 -19.37 7.23
CA VAL A 555 0.52 -20.33 8.25
C VAL A 555 0.15 -19.85 9.65
N THR A 556 0.07 -20.78 10.58
CA THR A 556 0.19 -20.51 12.01
C THR A 556 1.59 -20.88 12.47
N HIS A 557 2.18 -20.10 13.37
CA HIS A 557 3.53 -20.33 13.86
C HIS A 557 3.66 -19.83 15.31
N PRO A 558 4.07 -20.66 16.28
CA PRO A 558 4.07 -20.30 17.70
C PRO A 558 4.84 -19.01 18.06
N MET A 559 6.05 -18.82 17.53
CA MET A 559 6.81 -17.57 17.77
C MET A 559 6.18 -16.32 17.15
N ALA A 560 5.50 -16.46 16.00
CA ALA A 560 4.81 -15.34 15.38
C ALA A 560 3.57 -14.98 16.20
N PHE A 561 2.87 -15.97 16.76
CA PHE A 561 1.75 -15.77 17.67
C PHE A 561 2.17 -15.05 18.95
N ARG A 562 3.33 -15.40 19.53
CA ARG A 562 3.90 -14.68 20.68
C ARG A 562 4.17 -13.21 20.40
N GLN A 563 4.63 -12.86 19.19
CA GLN A 563 4.87 -11.47 18.83
C GLN A 563 3.57 -10.73 18.49
N TRP A 564 2.62 -11.43 17.86
CA TRP A 564 1.29 -10.90 17.58
C TRP A 564 0.51 -10.58 18.85
N LYS A 565 0.63 -11.40 19.92
CA LYS A 565 -0.13 -11.21 21.17
C LYS A 565 -0.02 -9.78 21.70
N ASP A 566 1.18 -9.19 21.64
CA ASP A 566 1.41 -7.86 22.20
C ASP A 566 0.59 -6.81 21.44
N GLU A 567 0.52 -6.93 20.12
CA GLU A 567 -0.34 -6.08 19.29
C GLU A 567 -1.82 -6.35 19.53
N ALA A 568 -2.21 -7.63 19.59
CA ALA A 568 -3.59 -8.05 19.78
C ALA A 568 -4.16 -7.53 21.12
N PHE A 569 -3.41 -7.66 22.21
CA PHE A 569 -3.80 -7.13 23.53
C PHE A 569 -3.80 -5.60 23.54
N ASN A 570 -2.83 -4.94 22.89
CA ASN A 570 -2.79 -3.48 22.82
C ASN A 570 -3.99 -2.85 22.08
N GLN A 571 -4.69 -3.60 21.22
CA GLN A 571 -5.93 -3.11 20.61
C GLN A 571 -7.04 -2.88 21.65
N TRP A 572 -7.07 -3.63 22.75
CA TRP A 572 -7.98 -3.38 23.85
C TRP A 572 -7.71 -2.03 24.52
N LYS A 573 -6.43 -1.66 24.71
CA LYS A 573 -6.05 -0.36 25.27
C LYS A 573 -6.44 0.81 24.38
N MET A 574 -6.32 0.64 23.06
CA MET A 574 -6.79 1.64 22.10
C MET A 574 -8.31 1.84 22.15
N TRP A 575 -9.08 0.79 22.43
CA TRP A 575 -10.52 0.90 22.67
C TRP A 575 -10.81 1.57 24.02
N GLU A 576 -10.11 1.17 25.08
CA GLU A 576 -10.21 1.76 26.43
C GLU A 576 -9.97 3.28 26.42
N ASP A 577 -9.00 3.77 25.62
CA ASP A 577 -8.66 5.19 25.46
C ASP A 577 -9.84 6.06 24.97
N LEU A 578 -10.91 5.46 24.46
CA LEU A 578 -12.12 6.20 24.06
C LEU A 578 -12.96 6.65 25.26
N TYR A 579 -12.76 6.08 26.44
CA TYR A 579 -13.54 6.34 27.65
C TYR A 579 -12.75 7.23 28.64
N LYS A 580 -13.40 7.67 29.72
CA LYS A 580 -12.72 8.47 30.74
C LYS A 580 -11.86 7.55 31.62
N PRO A 581 -10.66 7.99 32.04
CA PRO A 581 -9.89 7.25 33.04
C PRO A 581 -10.72 6.99 34.30
N HIS A 582 -10.56 5.82 34.92
CA HIS A 582 -11.26 5.40 36.13
C HIS A 582 -12.80 5.28 36.02
N SER A 583 -13.33 5.14 34.81
CA SER A 583 -14.75 4.82 34.58
C SER A 583 -15.03 3.31 34.73
N SER A 584 -16.31 2.92 34.81
CA SER A 584 -16.68 1.49 34.84
C SER A 584 -16.25 0.77 33.55
N GLU A 585 -16.30 1.47 32.40
CA GLU A 585 -15.78 0.98 31.13
C GLU A 585 -14.29 0.62 31.25
N HIS A 586 -13.49 1.49 31.87
CA HIS A 586 -12.05 1.27 32.04
C HIS A 586 -11.77 0.05 32.93
N SER A 587 -12.57 -0.18 33.98
CA SER A 587 -12.46 -1.40 34.78
C SER A 587 -12.74 -2.66 33.96
N LEU A 588 -13.77 -2.63 33.10
CA LEU A 588 -14.13 -3.74 32.23
C LEU A 588 -13.03 -4.07 31.21
N PHE A 589 -12.46 -3.06 30.54
CA PHE A 589 -11.34 -3.27 29.62
C PHE A 589 -10.06 -3.73 30.34
N SER A 590 -9.81 -3.23 31.55
CA SER A 590 -8.67 -3.68 32.35
C SER A 590 -8.82 -5.15 32.77
N GLU A 591 -10.02 -5.60 33.14
CA GLU A 591 -10.31 -7.02 33.42
C GLU A 591 -10.04 -7.89 32.19
N ILE A 592 -10.56 -7.51 31.02
CA ILE A 592 -10.30 -8.20 29.74
C ILE A 592 -8.79 -8.27 29.46
N TYR A 593 -8.11 -7.13 29.54
CA TYR A 593 -6.71 -7.00 29.17
C TYR A 593 -5.77 -7.81 30.08
N ASP A 594 -6.09 -7.92 31.37
CA ASP A 594 -5.25 -8.63 32.34
C ASP A 594 -5.62 -10.11 32.48
N GLN A 595 -6.90 -10.47 32.39
CA GLN A 595 -7.36 -11.83 32.68
C GLN A 595 -7.55 -12.69 31.44
N TYR A 596 -8.12 -12.15 30.35
CA TYR A 596 -8.46 -12.96 29.18
C TYR A 596 -7.23 -13.55 28.49
N LYS A 597 -7.46 -14.66 27.79
CA LYS A 597 -6.43 -15.36 27.02
C LYS A 597 -6.74 -15.20 25.53
N LEU A 598 -5.68 -15.03 24.75
CA LEU A 598 -5.73 -15.10 23.30
C LEU A 598 -5.60 -16.57 22.90
N VAL A 599 -6.52 -17.04 22.06
CA VAL A 599 -6.63 -18.44 21.63
C VAL A 599 -6.59 -18.51 20.11
N SER A 600 -5.79 -19.43 19.58
CA SER A 600 -5.73 -19.80 18.17
C SER A 600 -6.06 -21.28 18.03
N LEU A 601 -7.05 -21.63 17.19
CA LEU A 601 -7.46 -23.01 16.90
C LEU A 601 -7.39 -23.29 15.39
N VAL A 602 -6.87 -24.45 15.01
CA VAL A 602 -6.84 -24.95 13.62
C VAL A 602 -7.42 -26.37 13.60
N ASP A 603 -8.36 -26.63 12.70
CA ASP A 603 -8.82 -28.00 12.40
C ASP A 603 -8.03 -28.59 11.23
N ASN A 604 -7.18 -29.58 11.51
CA ASN A 604 -6.33 -30.19 10.51
C ASN A 604 -7.09 -31.18 9.59
N ASP A 605 -8.34 -31.55 9.89
CA ASP A 605 -9.17 -32.33 8.95
C ASP A 605 -9.95 -31.40 8.00
N TYR A 606 -9.26 -30.87 6.99
CA TYR A 606 -9.93 -30.02 5.99
C TYR A 606 -10.94 -30.78 5.10
N THR A 607 -10.91 -32.12 5.09
CA THR A 607 -11.79 -32.94 4.24
C THR A 607 -13.14 -33.18 4.89
N ASN A 608 -13.16 -33.40 6.20
CA ASN A 608 -14.33 -33.59 7.02
C ASN A 608 -14.20 -32.71 8.27
N PRO A 609 -14.28 -31.37 8.14
CA PRO A 609 -13.99 -30.47 9.25
C PRO A 609 -14.85 -30.84 10.45
N THR A 610 -14.18 -31.30 11.51
CA THR A 610 -14.75 -31.37 12.85
C THR A 610 -15.02 -29.93 13.23
N SER A 611 -16.26 -29.48 13.03
CA SER A 611 -16.65 -28.09 13.22
C SER A 611 -16.04 -27.58 14.52
N LEU A 612 -15.05 -26.68 14.45
CA LEU A 612 -14.39 -26.09 15.62
C LEU A 612 -15.45 -25.57 16.61
N PHE A 613 -16.60 -25.16 16.09
CA PHE A 613 -17.77 -24.75 16.84
C PHE A 613 -18.39 -25.86 17.71
N LYS A 614 -18.31 -27.13 17.31
CA LYS A 614 -18.69 -28.27 18.17
C LYS A 614 -17.78 -28.36 19.40
N LEU A 615 -16.46 -28.27 19.21
CA LEU A 615 -15.52 -28.20 20.33
C LEU A 615 -15.86 -27.03 21.26
N LEU A 616 -16.13 -25.84 20.70
CA LEU A 616 -16.50 -24.67 21.49
C LEU A 616 -17.82 -24.87 22.25
N LYS A 617 -18.85 -25.46 21.61
CA LYS A 617 -20.14 -25.78 22.25
C LYS A 617 -19.99 -26.79 23.39
N ASP A 618 -19.21 -27.85 23.19
CA ASP A 618 -18.92 -28.83 24.23
C ASP A 618 -18.17 -28.19 25.41
N ALA A 619 -17.24 -27.26 25.14
CA ALA A 619 -16.47 -26.56 26.18
C ALA A 619 -17.36 -25.67 27.06
N ILE A 620 -18.43 -25.11 26.50
CA ILE A 620 -19.44 -24.35 27.27
C ILE A 620 -20.37 -25.30 28.04
N ALA A 621 -20.75 -26.43 27.44
CA ALA A 621 -21.70 -27.37 28.02
C ALA A 621 -21.11 -28.19 29.19
N GLU A 622 -19.79 -28.44 29.21
CA GLU A 622 -19.08 -29.12 30.29
C GLU A 622 -18.20 -28.14 31.11
N PRO A 623 -18.78 -27.14 31.82
CA PRO A 623 -17.98 -26.18 32.57
C PRO A 623 -17.27 -26.90 33.72
N VAL A 624 -15.94 -26.87 33.71
CA VAL A 624 -15.14 -27.39 34.82
C VAL A 624 -15.34 -26.47 36.01
N LYS A 625 -15.85 -27.00 37.13
CA LYS A 625 -15.89 -26.26 38.40
C LYS A 625 -14.44 -25.97 38.82
N LEU A 626 -14.03 -24.71 38.75
CA LEU A 626 -12.80 -24.25 39.38
C LEU A 626 -12.94 -24.57 40.87
N SER A 627 -12.10 -25.47 41.38
CA SER A 627 -11.90 -25.60 42.82
C SER A 627 -11.30 -24.27 43.29
N VAL A 628 -12.10 -23.53 44.07
CA VAL A 628 -11.76 -22.23 44.66
C VAL A 628 -10.42 -22.28 45.38
#